data_AF-A0A838J7J7-F1
#
_entry.id   AF-A0A838J7J7-F1
#
_cell.length_a   1.000
_cell.length_b   1.000
_cell.length_c   1.000
_cell.angle_alpha   90.00
_cell.angle_beta   90.00
_cell.angle_gamma   90.00
#
_symmetry.space_group_name_H-M   'P 1'
#
loop_
_entity.id
_entity.type
_entity.pdbx_description
1 polymer ?
#
loop_
_entity_poly.entity_id
_entity_poly.type
_entity_poly.pdbx_seq_one_letter_code
_entity_poly.pdbx_strand_id
1 'polypeptide(L)'
;MAQENPIVVENREELFFLLSEAAQLEHMIMCQYLFATFSLKRDVSEGVTQTQLEAMKRWERIVLNVAVEEMLHLALVNNLLVALGSIPYFDRPNFPLQGKYFPAGIKLALLPFGTRALQHFLFLERPEGM
;
A
#
# COMPACT_ATOMS: atom_id res chain seq x y z
N MET A 1 -18.16 13.54 -12.08
CA MET A 1 -17.01 13.51 -11.16
C MET A 1 -17.52 13.91 -9.79
N ALA A 2 -17.36 13.07 -8.77
CA ALA A 2 -17.74 13.46 -7.41
C ALA A 2 -16.72 14.49 -6.93
N GLN A 3 -17.19 15.66 -6.52
CA GLN A 3 -16.35 16.69 -5.93
C GLN A 3 -15.96 16.21 -4.53
N GLU A 4 -14.68 15.93 -4.31
CA GLU A 4 -14.21 15.58 -2.98
C GLU A 4 -14.25 16.81 -2.07
N ASN A 5 -14.74 16.61 -0.85
CA ASN A 5 -14.82 17.69 0.13
C ASN A 5 -13.39 18.02 0.61
N PRO A 6 -13.03 19.30 0.78
CA PRO A 6 -11.74 19.66 1.32
C PRO A 6 -11.56 19.06 2.73
N ILE A 7 -10.40 18.45 2.98
CA ILE A 7 -10.01 18.05 4.34
C ILE A 7 -9.80 19.33 5.15
N VAL A 8 -10.67 19.56 6.13
CA VAL A 8 -10.53 20.66 7.08
C VAL A 8 -10.00 20.07 8.38
N VAL A 9 -8.77 20.45 8.76
CA VAL A 9 -8.15 20.01 10.01
C VAL A 9 -8.36 21.10 11.06
N GLU A 10 -9.16 20.83 12.08
CA GLU A 10 -9.56 21.80 13.09
C GLU A 10 -8.53 21.95 14.19
N ASN A 11 -7.81 20.88 14.54
CA ASN A 11 -6.86 20.88 15.65
C ASN A 11 -5.71 19.87 15.51
N ARG A 12 -4.75 19.92 16.44
CA ARG A 12 -3.55 19.08 16.44
C ARG A 12 -3.85 17.58 16.63
N GLU A 13 -4.85 17.25 17.46
CA GLU A 13 -5.21 15.85 17.71
C GLU A 13 -5.81 15.22 16.45
N GLU A 14 -6.64 15.97 15.73
CA GLU A 14 -7.17 15.56 14.44
C GLU A 14 -6.05 15.38 13.40
N LEU A 15 -5.09 16.31 13.33
CA LEU A 15 -3.92 16.14 12.45
C LEU A 15 -3.13 14.87 12.78
N PHE A 16 -2.93 14.57 14.07
CA PHE A 16 -2.22 13.37 14.51
C PHE A 16 -2.99 12.11 14.16
N PHE A 17 -4.31 12.12 14.32
CA PHE A 17 -5.17 11.02 13.93
C PHE A 17 -5.04 10.74 12.43
N LEU A 18 -5.21 11.76 11.58
CA LEU A 18 -5.11 11.63 10.12
C LEU A 18 -3.72 11.14 9.67
N LEU A 19 -2.64 11.66 10.24
CA LEU A 19 -1.29 11.20 9.95
C LEU A 19 -1.05 9.76 10.43
N SER A 20 -1.66 9.35 11.54
CA SER A 20 -1.57 7.96 12.02
C SER A 20 -2.36 7.00 11.12
N GLU A 21 -3.50 7.43 10.58
CA GLU A 21 -4.25 6.66 9.56
C GLU A 21 -3.47 6.56 8.25
N ALA A 22 -2.83 7.64 7.81
CA ALA A 22 -1.94 7.62 6.65
C ALA A 22 -0.79 6.63 6.85
N ALA A 23 -0.07 6.70 7.99
CA ALA A 23 1.01 5.77 8.30
C ALA A 23 0.55 4.30 8.28
N GLN A 24 -0.63 4.02 8.82
CA GLN A 24 -1.24 2.69 8.76
C GLN A 24 -1.48 2.24 7.33
N LEU A 25 -2.05 3.11 6.50
CA LEU A 25 -2.37 2.81 5.11
C LEU A 25 -1.11 2.48 4.31
N GLU A 26 -0.11 3.37 4.31
CA GLU A 26 1.18 3.17 3.61
C GLU A 26 1.85 1.86 4.05
N HIS A 27 1.89 1.59 5.36
CA HIS A 27 2.46 0.35 5.90
C HIS A 27 1.69 -0.88 5.40
N MET A 28 0.37 -0.84 5.40
CA MET A 28 -0.45 -1.96 4.94
C MET A 28 -0.36 -2.18 3.43
N ILE A 29 -0.30 -1.11 2.63
CA ILE A 29 -0.15 -1.19 1.17
C ILE A 29 1.24 -1.74 0.82
N MET A 30 2.30 -1.25 1.44
CA MET A 30 3.66 -1.81 1.35
C MET A 30 3.67 -3.33 1.59
N CYS A 31 3.02 -3.80 2.65
CA CYS A 31 2.94 -5.24 2.95
C CYS A 31 2.24 -6.04 1.84
N GLN A 32 1.20 -5.49 1.19
CA GLN A 32 0.52 -6.17 0.09
C GLN A 32 1.42 -6.29 -1.14
N TYR A 33 2.15 -5.24 -1.49
CA TYR A 33 3.12 -5.27 -2.60
C TYR A 33 4.25 -6.28 -2.32
N LEU A 34 4.81 -6.30 -1.11
CA LEU A 34 5.84 -7.27 -0.73
C LEU A 34 5.32 -8.70 -0.79
N PHE A 35 4.13 -8.96 -0.24
CA PHE A 35 3.54 -10.30 -0.26
C PHE A 35 3.26 -10.79 -1.69
N ALA A 36 2.66 -9.94 -2.53
CA ALA A 36 2.43 -10.29 -3.93
C ALA A 36 3.76 -10.58 -4.62
N THR A 37 4.76 -9.71 -4.50
CA THR A 37 6.08 -9.91 -5.10
C THR A 37 6.71 -11.24 -4.68
N PHE A 38 6.74 -11.54 -3.37
CA PHE A 38 7.39 -12.75 -2.87
C PHE A 38 6.61 -14.04 -3.10
N SER A 39 5.40 -13.95 -3.65
CA SER A 39 4.65 -15.12 -4.13
C SER A 39 4.95 -15.49 -5.59
N LEU A 40 5.74 -14.69 -6.31
CA LEU A 40 6.20 -15.04 -7.65
C LEU A 40 7.13 -16.25 -7.61
N LYS A 41 7.01 -17.11 -8.62
CA LYS A 41 7.91 -18.24 -8.83
C LYS A 41 9.31 -17.74 -9.19
N ARG A 42 10.34 -18.44 -8.73
CA ARG A 42 11.75 -18.08 -8.84
C ARG A 42 12.57 -19.03 -9.71
N ASP A 43 12.03 -20.22 -10.00
CA ASP A 43 12.71 -21.25 -10.79
C ASP A 43 11.76 -21.96 -11.77
N VAL A 44 12.33 -22.49 -12.86
CA VAL A 44 11.57 -23.26 -13.88
C VAL A 44 11.01 -24.57 -13.33
N SER A 45 11.63 -25.15 -12.29
CA SER A 45 11.12 -26.33 -11.57
C SER A 45 9.77 -26.09 -10.90
N GLU A 46 9.36 -24.84 -10.69
CA GLU A 46 8.04 -24.47 -10.18
C GLU A 46 6.95 -24.50 -11.26
N GLY A 47 7.24 -25.06 -12.43
CA GLY A 47 6.28 -25.26 -13.51
C GLY A 47 6.02 -24.00 -14.33
N VAL A 48 7.07 -23.26 -14.64
CA VAL A 48 7.04 -22.11 -15.58
C VAL A 48 8.13 -22.26 -16.63
N THR A 49 7.89 -21.71 -17.81
CA THR A 49 8.92 -21.66 -18.85
C THR A 49 10.00 -20.63 -18.51
N GLN A 50 11.17 -20.75 -19.11
CA GLN A 50 12.24 -19.78 -18.97
C GLN A 50 11.79 -18.35 -19.33
N THR A 51 11.01 -18.21 -20.41
CA THR A 51 10.44 -16.93 -20.84
C THR A 51 9.46 -16.34 -19.82
N GLN A 52 8.62 -17.18 -19.20
CA GLN A 52 7.72 -16.75 -18.13
C GLN A 52 8.51 -16.31 -16.89
N LEU A 53 9.54 -17.07 -16.51
CA LEU A 53 10.40 -16.72 -15.39
C LEU A 53 11.11 -15.36 -15.60
N GLU A 54 11.60 -15.10 -16.82
CA GLU A 54 12.16 -13.79 -17.17
C GLU A 54 11.14 -12.65 -17.09
N ALA A 55 9.89 -12.90 -17.46
CA ALA A 55 8.81 -11.92 -17.28
C ALA A 55 8.52 -11.67 -15.79
N MET A 56 8.45 -12.73 -14.98
CA MET A 56 8.24 -12.64 -13.53
C MET A 56 9.35 -11.82 -12.85
N LYS A 57 10.62 -12.02 -13.22
CA LYS A 57 11.75 -11.21 -12.71
C LYS A 57 11.61 -9.72 -13.04
N ARG A 58 11.09 -9.38 -14.22
CA ARG A 58 10.82 -7.98 -14.57
C ARG A 58 9.68 -7.40 -13.74
N TRP A 59 8.59 -8.16 -13.55
CA TRP A 59 7.47 -7.73 -12.73
C TRP A 59 7.86 -7.58 -11.26
N GLU A 60 8.63 -8.52 -10.71
CA GLU A 60 9.20 -8.46 -9.36
C GLU A 60 9.93 -7.13 -9.14
N ARG A 61 10.81 -6.74 -10.06
CA ARG A 61 11.54 -5.47 -9.94
C ARG A 61 10.61 -4.25 -9.95
N ILE A 62 9.57 -4.26 -10.77
CA ILE A 62 8.61 -3.15 -10.84
C ILE A 62 7.83 -3.05 -9.53
N VAL A 63 7.25 -4.15 -9.06
CA VAL A 63 6.42 -4.15 -7.85
C VAL A 63 7.26 -3.89 -6.59
N LEU A 64 8.50 -4.37 -6.53
CA LEU A 64 9.42 -4.03 -5.44
C LEU A 64 9.75 -2.54 -5.40
N ASN A 65 9.92 -1.89 -6.55
CA ASN A 65 10.15 -0.44 -6.58
C ASN A 65 8.96 0.31 -6.00
N VAL A 66 7.72 -0.09 -6.34
CA VAL A 66 6.52 0.50 -5.73
C VAL A 66 6.50 0.25 -4.22
N ALA A 67 6.81 -0.97 -3.75
CA ALA A 67 6.91 -1.24 -2.32
C ALA A 67 7.94 -0.37 -1.60
N VAL A 68 9.04 0.01 -2.27
CA VAL A 68 10.05 0.94 -1.74
C VAL A 68 9.52 2.39 -1.72
N GLU A 69 8.70 2.78 -2.69
CA GLU A 69 8.00 4.08 -2.68
C GLU A 69 7.04 4.16 -1.48
N GLU A 70 6.29 3.10 -1.18
CA GLU A 70 5.45 3.04 0.03
C GLU A 70 6.27 3.11 1.34
N MET A 71 7.47 2.52 1.37
CA MET A 71 8.40 2.68 2.50
C MET A 71 8.83 4.14 2.68
N LEU A 72 9.06 4.84 1.56
CA LEU A 72 9.38 6.27 1.57
C LEU A 72 8.19 7.08 2.07
N HIS A 73 6.97 6.81 1.62
CA HIS A 73 5.77 7.49 2.12
C HIS A 73 5.58 7.29 3.63
N LEU A 74 5.71 6.05 4.11
CA LEU A 74 5.66 5.74 5.53
C LEU A 74 6.73 6.52 6.32
N ALA A 75 7.96 6.63 5.79
CA ALA A 75 9.02 7.43 6.41
C ALA A 75 8.67 8.93 6.42
N LEU A 76 8.10 9.46 5.34
CA LEU A 76 7.69 10.86 5.24
C LEU A 76 6.56 11.20 6.23
N VAL A 77 5.53 10.37 6.33
CA VAL A 77 4.44 10.55 7.30
C VAL A 77 4.97 10.51 8.74
N ASN A 78 5.90 9.60 9.03
CA ASN A 78 6.56 9.55 10.34
C ASN A 78 7.43 10.77 10.63
N ASN A 79 8.12 11.32 9.63
CA ASN A 79 8.87 12.56 9.78
C ASN A 79 7.93 13.74 10.11
N LEU A 80 6.74 13.80 9.49
CA LEU A 80 5.73 14.81 9.81
C LEU A 80 5.23 14.67 11.27
N LEU A 81 4.90 13.45 11.70
CA LEU A 81 4.51 13.17 13.09
C LEU A 81 5.56 13.64 14.09
N VAL A 82 6.84 13.30 13.86
CA VAL A 82 7.96 13.70 14.72
C VAL A 82 8.16 15.21 14.70
N ALA A 83 8.10 15.86 13.54
CA ALA A 83 8.24 17.31 13.42
C ALA A 83 7.16 18.07 14.20
N LEU A 84 5.96 17.49 14.31
CA LEU A 84 4.86 18.04 15.08
C LEU A 84 4.90 17.65 16.57
N GLY A 85 5.95 16.95 17.03
CA GLY A 85 6.16 16.56 18.43
C GLY A 85 5.43 15.29 18.86
N SER A 86 5.05 14.44 17.91
CA SER A 86 4.59 13.06 18.17
C SER A 86 5.76 12.07 18.08
N ILE A 87 5.50 10.78 18.29
CA ILE A 87 6.42 9.68 18.01
C ILE A 87 6.09 9.05 16.65
N PRO A 88 7.03 8.31 16.02
CA PRO A 88 6.70 7.50 14.85
C PRO A 88 5.58 6.50 15.15
N TYR A 89 4.68 6.30 14.19
CA TYR A 89 3.55 5.40 14.25
C TYR A 89 3.74 4.24 13.25
N PHE A 90 3.88 3.03 13.78
CA PHE A 90 4.01 1.78 13.00
C PHE A 90 2.93 0.75 13.32
N ASP A 91 2.05 1.06 14.28
CA ASP A 91 0.94 0.18 14.60
C ASP A 91 -0.03 0.11 13.42
N ARG A 92 -0.68 -1.04 13.25
CA ARG A 92 -1.65 -1.28 12.18
C ARG A 92 -2.51 -2.50 12.52
N PRO A 93 -3.75 -2.55 12.04
CA PRO A 93 -4.56 -3.76 12.19
C PRO A 93 -3.96 -4.94 11.40
N ASN A 94 -4.38 -6.16 11.75
CA ASN A 94 -4.02 -7.35 11.00
C ASN A 94 -4.84 -7.52 9.72
N PHE A 95 -4.24 -8.15 8.71
CA PHE A 95 -4.94 -8.55 7.49
C PHE A 95 -5.88 -9.74 7.75
N PRO A 96 -7.02 -9.85 7.05
CA PRO A 96 -7.57 -8.86 6.12
C PRO A 96 -8.35 -7.76 6.85
N LEU A 97 -8.23 -6.52 6.38
CA LEU A 97 -9.04 -5.41 6.88
C LEU A 97 -10.25 -5.22 5.97
N GLN A 98 -11.44 -5.26 6.58
CA GLN A 98 -12.70 -4.96 5.89
C GLN A 98 -13.09 -3.51 6.17
N GLY A 99 -13.55 -2.79 5.14
CA GLY A 99 -13.68 -1.33 5.02
C GLY A 99 -14.57 -0.60 6.02
N LYS A 100 -14.36 -0.80 7.32
CA LYS A 100 -14.84 0.09 8.39
C LYS A 100 -13.92 1.30 8.59
N TYR A 101 -12.65 1.19 8.22
CA TYR A 101 -11.60 2.19 8.51
C TYR A 101 -11.17 3.02 7.30
N PHE A 102 -11.53 2.62 6.09
CA PHE A 102 -11.15 3.29 4.84
C PHE A 102 -12.39 3.50 3.97
N PRO A 103 -12.37 4.45 3.01
CA PRO A 103 -13.47 4.71 2.09
C PRO A 103 -14.10 3.41 1.56
N ALA A 104 -15.43 3.40 1.46
CA ALA A 104 -16.22 2.23 1.10
C ALA A 104 -15.75 1.63 -0.24
N GLY A 105 -14.93 0.57 -0.16
CA GLY A 105 -14.32 -0.08 -1.33
C GLY A 105 -12.90 -0.59 -1.10
N ILE A 106 -12.15 -0.02 -0.14
CA ILE A 106 -10.79 -0.48 0.17
C ILE A 106 -10.86 -1.73 1.05
N LYS A 107 -10.41 -2.86 0.48
CA LYS A 107 -10.22 -4.14 1.19
C LYS A 107 -8.75 -4.52 1.13
N LEU A 108 -8.03 -4.29 2.23
CA LEU A 108 -6.62 -4.62 2.32
C LEU A 108 -6.48 -6.09 2.71
N ALA A 109 -5.90 -6.90 1.82
CA ALA A 109 -5.71 -8.32 2.03
C ALA A 109 -4.44 -8.80 1.31
N LEU A 110 -3.75 -9.77 1.92
CA LEU A 110 -2.57 -10.37 1.30
C LEU A 110 -3.01 -11.32 0.17
N LEU A 111 -2.74 -10.92 -1.07
CA LEU A 111 -3.05 -11.68 -2.27
C LEU A 111 -1.75 -12.05 -3.00
N PRO A 112 -1.58 -13.30 -3.44
CA PRO A 112 -0.45 -13.64 -4.27
C PRO A 112 -0.52 -12.89 -5.61
N PHE A 113 0.61 -12.73 -6.27
CA PHE A 113 0.73 -12.04 -7.55
C PHE A 113 -0.20 -12.69 -8.57
N GLY A 114 -0.98 -11.86 -9.24
CA GLY A 114 -1.94 -12.27 -10.24
C GLY A 114 -2.98 -11.17 -10.47
N THR A 115 -3.91 -11.42 -11.38
CA THR A 115 -4.89 -10.42 -11.84
C THR A 115 -5.65 -9.74 -10.71
N ARG A 116 -6.02 -10.49 -9.66
CA ARG A 116 -6.75 -9.94 -8.50
C ARG A 116 -5.91 -8.95 -7.70
N ALA A 117 -4.63 -9.24 -7.47
CA ALA A 117 -3.72 -8.33 -6.77
C ALA A 117 -3.48 -7.07 -7.62
N LEU A 118 -3.22 -7.24 -8.93
CA LEU A 118 -2.99 -6.12 -9.84
C LEU A 118 -4.21 -5.19 -9.97
N GLN A 119 -5.43 -5.75 -10.07
CA GLN A 119 -6.66 -4.95 -10.07
C GLN A 119 -6.83 -4.17 -8.77
N HIS A 120 -6.44 -4.76 -7.64
CA HIS A 120 -6.48 -4.06 -6.36
C HIS A 120 -5.46 -2.92 -6.31
N PHE A 121 -4.21 -3.15 -6.74
CA PHE A 121 -3.17 -2.12 -6.81
C PHE A 121 -3.60 -0.96 -7.71
N LEU A 122 -4.13 -1.24 -8.91
CA LEU A 122 -4.64 -0.20 -9.80
C LEU A 122 -5.82 0.59 -9.21
N PHE A 123 -6.62 -0.03 -8.35
CA PHE A 123 -7.71 0.66 -7.66
C PHE A 123 -7.17 1.59 -6.55
N LEU A 124 -6.11 1.18 -5.84
CA LEU A 124 -5.46 1.99 -4.82
C LEU A 124 -4.75 3.21 -5.44
N GLU A 125 -3.98 3.00 -6.49
CA GLU A 125 -3.15 4.03 -7.15
C GLU A 125 -3.91 4.86 -8.19
N ARG A 126 -5.24 4.75 -8.24
CA ARG A 126 -6.01 5.47 -9.26
C ARG A 126 -5.84 6.98 -9.05
N PRO A 127 -5.46 7.73 -10.10
CA PRO A 127 -5.30 9.17 -9.97
C PRO A 127 -6.65 9.83 -9.67
N GLU A 128 -6.62 10.86 -8.84
CA GLU A 128 -7.79 11.68 -8.55
C GLU A 128 -8.31 12.34 -9.85
N GLY A 129 -9.64 12.35 -10.01
CA GLY A 129 -10.31 13.08 -11.11
C GLY A 129 -10.33 12.40 -12.49
N MET A 130 -9.95 11.12 -12.60
CA MET A 130 -10.14 10.30 -13.82
C MET A 130 -11.38 9.40 -13.76
#